data_AF-A0A417YPM5-F1
#
_entry.id   AF-A0A417YPM5-F1
#
_cell.length_a   1.000
_cell.length_b   1.000
_cell.length_c   1.000
_cell.angle_alpha   90.00
_cell.angle_beta   90.00
_cell.angle_gamma   90.00
#
_symmetry.space_group_name_H-M   'P 1'
#
loop_
_entity.id
_entity.type
_entity.pdbx_description
1 polymer ?
#
loop_
_entity_poly.entity_id
_entity_poly.type
_entity_poly.pdbx_seq_one_letter_code
_entity_poly.pdbx_strand_id
1 'polypeptide(L)'
;MFKITCFAPVEPKQLAKALKGIHFKVVKNGFEWKMDESTFRIEPFQNQPRDSMKGYRVYFDGDIHGGFYLFDLSLGVLSAEVTGVEYILDHPEMKHSDWIKLLRNRPSYQMVDSRGMFVKQGIGVVLVNDTVILQLRSRKNKKLIMVDATKKIDFIREELMPVEFDLFSFAAQEEIA
;
A
#
# COMPACT_ATOMS: atom_id res chain seq x y z
N MET A 1 -0.17 -5.93 -1.07
CA MET A 1 0.75 -5.18 -0.18
C MET A 1 0.54 -3.68 -0.37
N PHE A 2 0.43 -2.92 0.72
CA PHE A 2 0.37 -1.46 0.66
C PHE A 2 1.76 -0.83 0.55
N LYS A 3 1.82 0.29 -0.15
CA LYS A 3 3.03 1.08 -0.37
C LYS A 3 2.70 2.56 -0.29
N ILE A 4 3.27 3.25 0.68
CA ILE A 4 3.03 4.65 0.96
C ILE A 4 4.27 5.46 0.61
N THR A 5 4.07 6.58 -0.06
CA THR A 5 5.11 7.57 -0.34
C THR A 5 4.85 8.80 0.51
N CYS A 6 5.83 9.15 1.35
CA CYS A 6 5.73 10.30 2.22
C CYS A 6 7.04 11.08 2.32
N PHE A 7 6.94 12.34 2.76
CA PHE A 7 8.07 13.23 2.95
C PHE A 7 8.11 13.72 4.39
N ALA A 8 9.25 13.59 5.07
CA ALA A 8 9.39 13.98 6.47
C ALA A 8 10.64 14.86 6.68
N PRO A 9 10.63 15.82 7.62
CA PRO A 9 11.75 16.70 7.93
C PRO A 9 12.78 16.01 8.86
N VAL A 10 13.13 14.75 8.57
CA VAL A 10 14.04 13.95 9.38
C VAL A 10 15.05 13.26 8.47
N GLU A 11 16.33 13.25 8.87
CA GLU A 11 17.36 12.50 8.15
C GLU A 11 17.27 10.99 8.45
N PRO A 12 17.61 10.09 7.51
CA PRO A 12 17.55 8.64 7.76
C PRO A 12 18.36 8.20 8.99
N LYS A 13 19.50 8.85 9.26
CA LYS A 13 20.32 8.57 10.46
C LYS A 13 19.62 8.95 11.77
N GLN A 14 18.82 10.01 11.76
CA GLN A 14 18.04 10.45 12.92
C GLN A 14 16.82 9.54 13.10
N LEU A 15 16.14 9.21 11.99
CA LEU A 15 15.04 8.27 11.99
C LEU A 15 15.46 6.91 12.55
N ALA A 16 16.62 6.39 12.17
CA ALA A 16 17.17 5.14 12.71
C ALA A 16 17.25 5.13 14.25
N LYS A 17 17.62 6.26 14.86
CA LYS A 17 17.70 6.38 16.33
C LYS A 17 16.32 6.37 16.97
N ALA A 18 15.35 7.07 16.37
CA ALA A 18 13.98 7.10 16.85
C ALA A 18 13.31 5.72 16.76
N LEU A 19 13.48 5.03 15.62
CA LEU A 19 12.88 3.74 15.35
C LEU A 19 13.41 2.61 16.25
N LYS A 20 14.62 2.77 16.83
CA LYS A 20 15.18 1.80 17.78
C LYS A 20 14.29 1.60 19.01
N GLY A 21 13.59 2.64 19.46
CA GLY A 21 12.66 2.56 20.59
C GLY A 21 11.40 1.75 20.31
N ILE A 22 11.09 1.48 19.03
CA ILE A 22 9.89 0.79 18.57
C ILE A 22 10.26 -0.57 17.96
N HIS A 23 11.42 -1.12 18.35
CA HIS A 23 11.92 -2.44 17.93
C HIS A 23 12.13 -2.64 16.42
N PHE A 24 12.26 -1.56 15.64
CA PHE A 24 12.68 -1.68 14.24
C PHE A 24 14.14 -2.14 14.15
N LYS A 25 14.40 -3.02 13.19
CA LYS A 25 15.75 -3.47 12.82
C LYS A 25 16.25 -2.66 11.63
N VAL A 26 17.54 -2.34 11.62
CA VAL A 26 18.19 -1.74 10.45
C VAL A 26 18.46 -2.84 9.44
N VAL A 27 17.99 -2.66 8.21
CA VAL A 27 18.23 -3.56 7.07
C VAL A 27 18.98 -2.81 5.97
N LYS A 28 19.50 -3.53 4.97
CA LYS A 28 20.38 -2.98 3.92
C LYS A 28 19.85 -1.68 3.29
N ASN A 29 18.54 -1.60 3.05
CA ASN A 29 17.91 -0.49 2.35
C ASN A 29 16.96 0.34 3.23
N GLY A 30 17.02 0.22 4.55
CA GLY A 30 16.11 0.96 5.42
C GLY A 30 15.90 0.34 6.79
N PHE A 31 14.65 0.34 7.22
CA PHE A 31 14.22 -0.09 8.55
C PHE A 31 13.06 -1.07 8.41
N GLU A 32 13.06 -2.12 9.20
CA GLU A 32 12.06 -3.16 9.14
C GLU A 32 11.59 -3.52 10.54
N TRP A 33 10.28 -3.46 10.73
CA TRP A 33 9.60 -4.05 11.87
C TRP A 33 8.89 -5.29 11.37
N LYS A 34 9.08 -6.41 12.07
CA LYS A 34 8.49 -7.69 11.71
C LYS A 34 7.96 -8.36 12.96
N MET A 35 6.71 -8.78 12.91
CA MET A 35 6.06 -9.56 13.96
C MET A 35 5.19 -10.60 13.27
N ASP A 36 5.40 -11.87 13.64
CA ASP A 36 4.76 -13.03 13.00
C ASP A 36 4.97 -13.03 11.47
N GLU A 37 3.87 -13.00 10.71
CA GLU A 37 3.86 -12.95 9.25
C GLU A 37 3.74 -11.52 8.68
N SER A 38 3.56 -10.51 9.55
CA SER A 38 3.42 -9.12 9.13
C SER A 38 4.76 -8.39 9.12
N THR A 39 4.98 -7.62 8.06
CA THR A 39 6.16 -6.81 7.82
C THR A 39 5.76 -5.35 7.63
N PHE A 40 6.46 -4.45 8.31
CA PHE A 40 6.36 -3.01 8.12
C PHE A 40 7.75 -2.45 7.85
N ARG A 41 7.97 -1.95 6.64
CA ARG A 41 9.30 -1.56 6.15
C ARG A 41 9.31 -0.10 5.71
N ILE A 42 10.32 0.63 6.12
CA ILE A 42 10.56 2.03 5.75
C ILE A 42 11.88 2.12 4.98
N GLU A 43 11.83 2.58 3.74
CA GLU A 43 12.98 2.78 2.87
C GLU A 43 13.16 4.26 2.54
N PRO A 44 14.27 4.91 2.92
CA PRO A 44 14.59 6.24 2.43
C PRO A 44 14.87 6.19 0.92
N PHE A 45 14.46 7.24 0.20
CA PHE A 45 14.85 7.41 -1.20
C PHE A 45 16.37 7.58 -1.31
N GLN A 46 16.94 7.18 -2.45
CA GLN A 46 18.35 7.40 -2.75
C GLN A 46 18.57 8.83 -3.26
N ASN A 47 19.79 9.35 -3.08
CA ASN A 47 20.23 10.65 -3.62
C ASN A 47 19.33 11.83 -3.24
N GLN A 48 18.96 11.92 -1.96
CA GLN A 48 18.05 12.96 -1.48
C GLN A 48 18.76 14.33 -1.35
N PRO A 49 18.09 15.43 -1.69
CA PRO A 49 18.59 16.78 -1.45
C PRO A 49 18.85 17.02 0.04
N ARG A 50 19.90 17.79 0.37
CA ARG A 50 20.29 18.05 1.77
C ARG A 50 19.30 18.97 2.50
N ASP A 51 18.77 19.97 1.81
CA ASP A 51 18.08 21.11 2.43
C ASP A 51 16.54 21.02 2.38
N SER A 52 15.98 19.88 1.99
CA SER A 52 14.52 19.69 1.94
C SER A 52 14.06 18.49 2.76
N MET A 53 12.74 18.33 2.84
CA MET A 53 12.13 17.12 3.39
C MET A 53 12.68 15.88 2.69
N LYS A 54 12.82 14.81 3.45
CA LYS A 54 13.34 13.53 3.00
C LYS A 54 12.21 12.61 2.57
N GLY A 55 12.35 12.01 1.40
CA GLY A 55 11.42 11.04 0.85
C GLY A 55 11.61 9.66 1.46
N TYR A 56 10.51 9.04 1.86
CA TYR A 56 10.45 7.70 2.40
C TYR A 56 9.39 6.89 1.65
N ARG A 57 9.67 5.60 1.47
CA ARG A 57 8.70 4.59 1.05
C ARG A 57 8.39 3.70 2.24
N VAL A 58 7.12 3.56 2.56
CA VAL A 58 6.66 2.62 3.59
C VAL A 58 5.95 1.48 2.89
N TYR A 59 6.24 0.25 3.28
CA TYR A 59 5.59 -0.96 2.79
C TYR A 59 5.01 -1.71 3.97
N PHE A 60 3.79 -2.21 3.83
CA PHE A 60 3.23 -3.14 4.81
C PHE A 60 2.26 -4.13 4.17
N ASP A 61 2.23 -5.34 4.70
CA ASP A 61 1.42 -6.48 4.24
C ASP A 61 0.41 -6.97 5.29
N GLY A 62 0.25 -6.26 6.40
CA GLY A 62 -0.75 -6.55 7.43
C GLY A 62 -2.05 -5.73 7.34
N ASP A 63 -2.82 -5.80 8.42
CA ASP A 63 -4.05 -5.03 8.63
C ASP A 63 -3.84 -3.50 8.46
N ILE A 64 -4.86 -2.83 7.91
CA ILE A 64 -4.81 -1.39 7.63
C ILE A 64 -4.65 -0.58 8.93
N HIS A 65 -5.31 -0.98 10.01
CA HIS A 65 -5.20 -0.27 11.29
C HIS A 65 -3.82 -0.48 11.91
N GLY A 66 -3.28 -1.70 11.85
CA GLY A 66 -1.91 -2.00 12.27
C GLY A 66 -0.88 -1.17 11.48
N GLY A 67 -1.02 -1.11 10.15
CA GLY A 67 -0.16 -0.29 9.29
C GLY A 67 -0.26 1.21 9.61
N PHE A 68 -1.48 1.72 9.88
CA PHE A 68 -1.68 3.11 10.29
C PHE A 68 -1.05 3.41 11.65
N TYR A 69 -1.23 2.54 12.63
CA TYR A 69 -0.64 2.68 13.96
C TYR A 69 0.89 2.75 13.89
N LEU A 70 1.52 1.82 13.15
CA LEU A 70 2.97 1.81 12.98
C LEU A 70 3.46 3.03 12.18
N PHE A 71 2.70 3.50 11.21
CA PHE A 71 3.02 4.74 10.48
C PHE A 71 2.99 5.95 11.41
N ASP A 72 1.96 6.09 12.25
CA ASP A 72 1.82 7.20 13.18
C ASP A 72 2.96 7.21 14.20
N LEU A 73 3.27 6.06 14.80
CA LEU A 73 4.38 5.93 15.76
C LEU A 73 5.76 6.21 15.14
N SER A 74 5.93 5.99 13.84
CA SER A 74 7.23 6.15 13.18
C SER A 74 7.39 7.51 12.52
N LEU A 75 6.67 7.76 11.43
CA LEU A 75 6.80 8.93 10.58
C LEU A 75 5.70 9.97 10.85
N GLY A 76 4.52 9.56 11.33
CA GLY A 76 3.42 10.46 11.63
C GLY A 76 3.76 11.47 12.73
N VAL A 77 4.39 11.04 13.82
CA VAL A 77 4.89 11.92 14.90
C VAL A 77 5.93 12.94 14.43
N LEU A 78 6.55 12.72 13.26
CA LEU A 78 7.55 13.60 12.67
C LEU A 78 6.95 14.56 11.64
N SER A 79 5.63 14.74 11.61
CA SER A 79 4.92 15.57 10.63
C SER A 79 5.14 15.13 9.18
N ALA A 80 5.20 13.82 8.92
CA ALA A 80 5.33 13.32 7.56
C ALA A 80 4.12 13.67 6.67
N GLU A 81 4.40 14.10 5.45
CA GLU A 81 3.39 14.41 4.44
C GLU A 81 3.22 13.24 3.48
N VAL A 82 2.04 12.61 3.51
CA VAL A 82 1.70 11.54 2.57
C VAL A 82 1.32 12.11 1.21
N THR A 83 2.01 11.67 0.17
CA THR A 83 1.87 12.14 -1.22
C THR A 83 1.40 11.04 -2.17
N GLY A 84 1.53 9.78 -1.79
CA GLY A 84 1.02 8.66 -2.58
C GLY A 84 0.70 7.46 -1.72
N VAL A 85 -0.39 6.77 -2.06
CA VAL A 85 -0.75 5.47 -1.52
C VAL A 85 -0.97 4.55 -2.70
N GLU A 86 -0.29 3.41 -2.67
CA GLU A 86 -0.32 2.39 -3.70
C GLU A 86 -0.68 1.06 -3.02
N TYR A 87 -1.42 0.20 -3.71
CA TYR A 87 -1.62 -1.19 -3.32
C TYR A 87 -1.27 -2.07 -4.50
N ILE A 88 -0.35 -3.00 -4.25
CA ILE A 88 0.06 -4.01 -5.22
C ILE A 88 -0.83 -5.23 -4.97
N LEU A 89 -1.69 -5.50 -5.94
CA LEU A 89 -2.53 -6.68 -6.01
C LEU A 89 -1.84 -7.70 -6.92
N ASP A 90 -1.47 -8.82 -6.31
CA ASP A 90 -0.91 -9.97 -7.00
C ASP A 90 -1.96 -11.09 -6.99
N HIS A 91 -2.10 -11.81 -8.10
CA HIS A 91 -3.03 -12.92 -8.24
C HIS A 91 -2.34 -14.04 -9.02
N PRO A 92 -2.15 -15.23 -8.41
CA PRO A 92 -1.29 -16.27 -8.96
C PRO A 92 -1.74 -16.79 -10.33
N GLU A 93 -3.05 -16.73 -10.60
CA GLU A 93 -3.63 -17.28 -11.83
C GLU A 93 -3.98 -16.23 -12.91
N MET A 94 -3.97 -14.93 -12.60
CA MET A 94 -4.40 -13.91 -13.55
C MET A 94 -3.20 -13.33 -14.30
N LYS A 95 -3.24 -13.41 -15.64
CA LYS A 95 -2.23 -12.76 -16.48
C LYS A 95 -2.68 -11.37 -16.91
N HIS A 96 -1.75 -10.60 -17.46
CA HIS A 96 -1.98 -9.25 -17.96
C HIS A 96 -3.18 -9.18 -18.92
N SER A 97 -3.32 -10.15 -19.84
CA SER A 97 -4.45 -10.21 -20.77
C SER A 97 -5.79 -10.40 -20.08
N ASP A 98 -5.82 -11.16 -18.98
CA ASP A 98 -7.05 -11.50 -18.25
C ASP A 98 -7.52 -10.29 -17.45
N TRP A 99 -6.58 -9.60 -16.79
CA TRP A 99 -6.85 -8.32 -16.15
C TRP A 99 -7.39 -7.27 -17.13
N ILE A 100 -6.78 -7.13 -18.33
CA ILE A 100 -7.28 -6.21 -19.34
C ILE A 100 -8.72 -6.54 -19.74
N LYS A 101 -9.01 -7.83 -20.00
CA LYS A 101 -10.37 -8.26 -20.37
C LYS A 101 -11.36 -7.97 -19.24
N LEU A 102 -11.02 -8.32 -18.00
CA LEU A 102 -11.85 -8.09 -16.82
C LEU A 102 -12.19 -6.61 -16.65
N LEU A 103 -11.18 -5.74 -16.71
CA LEU A 103 -11.37 -4.30 -16.51
C LEU A 103 -12.11 -3.64 -17.67
N ARG A 104 -11.90 -4.09 -18.91
CA ARG A 104 -12.66 -3.61 -20.09
C ARG A 104 -14.13 -3.97 -20.03
N ASN A 105 -14.45 -5.15 -19.48
CA ASN A 105 -15.83 -5.61 -19.37
C ASN A 105 -16.60 -4.89 -18.26
N ARG A 106 -15.93 -4.11 -17.39
CA ARG A 106 -16.56 -3.35 -16.31
C ARG A 106 -16.73 -1.87 -16.71
N PRO A 107 -17.96 -1.36 -16.89
CA PRO A 107 -18.20 0.02 -17.35
C PRO A 107 -17.75 1.09 -16.36
N SER A 108 -17.55 0.73 -15.08
CA SER A 108 -17.04 1.63 -14.04
C SER A 108 -15.55 1.97 -14.18
N TYR A 109 -14.80 1.25 -15.02
CA TYR A 109 -13.38 1.48 -15.25
C TYR A 109 -13.18 2.21 -16.58
N GLN A 110 -12.63 3.42 -16.52
CA GLN A 110 -12.33 4.21 -17.71
C GLN A 110 -10.92 3.90 -18.17
N MET A 111 -10.77 3.42 -19.40
CA MET A 111 -9.45 3.19 -19.99
C MET A 111 -8.81 4.52 -20.34
N VAL A 112 -7.60 4.75 -19.81
CA VAL A 112 -6.76 5.91 -20.14
C VAL A 112 -5.76 5.54 -21.24
N ASP A 113 -5.25 4.31 -21.20
CA ASP A 113 -4.28 3.81 -22.18
C ASP A 113 -4.49 2.31 -22.42
N SER A 114 -4.40 1.90 -23.68
CA SER A 114 -4.55 0.51 -24.13
C SER A 114 -3.47 -0.42 -23.56
N ARG A 115 -2.34 0.12 -23.09
CA ARG A 115 -1.25 -0.59 -22.41
C ARG A 115 -1.58 -1.05 -20.99
N GLY A 116 -2.82 -0.86 -20.53
CA GLY A 116 -3.26 -1.31 -19.21
C GLY A 116 -3.29 -0.20 -18.16
N MET A 117 -3.62 1.03 -18.55
CA MET A 117 -3.92 2.10 -17.60
C MET A 117 -5.40 2.41 -17.60
N PHE A 118 -6.01 2.32 -16.43
CA PHE A 118 -7.41 2.61 -16.19
C PHE A 118 -7.56 3.58 -15.03
N VAL A 119 -8.71 4.23 -14.93
CA VAL A 119 -9.09 5.08 -13.79
C VAL A 119 -10.48 4.68 -13.34
N LYS A 120 -10.66 4.61 -12.01
CA LYS A 120 -11.96 4.42 -11.38
C LYS A 120 -12.05 5.30 -10.15
N GLN A 121 -13.09 6.14 -10.09
CA GLN A 121 -13.35 7.04 -8.96
C GLN A 121 -12.12 7.89 -8.53
N GLY A 122 -11.28 8.26 -9.49
CA GLY A 122 -10.06 9.04 -9.26
C GLY A 122 -8.85 8.23 -8.76
N ILE A 123 -8.97 6.91 -8.62
CA ILE A 123 -7.85 5.98 -8.39
C ILE A 123 -7.36 5.48 -9.74
N GLY A 124 -6.04 5.54 -9.95
CA GLY A 124 -5.39 4.93 -11.10
C GLY A 124 -5.24 3.43 -10.88
N VAL A 125 -5.56 2.65 -11.90
CA VAL A 125 -5.42 1.19 -11.92
C VAL A 125 -4.45 0.88 -13.06
N VAL A 126 -3.24 0.45 -12.71
CA VAL A 126 -2.14 0.25 -13.66
C VAL A 126 -1.71 -1.19 -13.63
N LEU A 127 -1.65 -1.83 -14.80
CA LEU A 127 -1.18 -3.19 -14.92
C LEU A 127 0.32 -3.19 -15.24
N VAL A 128 1.11 -3.89 -14.43
CA VAL A 128 2.57 -4.03 -14.63
C VAL A 128 2.96 -5.47 -14.33
N ASN A 129 3.54 -6.18 -15.30
CA ASN A 129 4.07 -7.54 -15.13
C ASN A 129 3.08 -8.49 -14.40
N ASP A 130 1.89 -8.67 -14.97
CA ASP A 130 0.79 -9.48 -14.43
C ASP A 130 0.19 -9.02 -13.07
N THR A 131 0.77 -8.00 -12.44
CA THR A 131 0.23 -7.39 -11.20
C THR A 131 -0.63 -6.16 -11.49
N VAL A 132 -1.60 -5.90 -10.61
CA VAL A 132 -2.44 -4.70 -10.64
C VAL A 132 -1.99 -3.75 -9.54
N ILE A 133 -1.64 -2.52 -9.91
CA ILE A 133 -1.27 -1.47 -9.00
C ILE A 133 -2.42 -0.47 -8.91
N LEU A 134 -3.06 -0.43 -7.75
CA LEU A 134 -4.03 0.61 -7.41
C LEU A 134 -3.25 1.79 -6.83
N GLN A 135 -3.37 2.97 -7.43
CA GLN A 135 -2.60 4.15 -7.01
C GLN A 135 -3.49 5.37 -6.82
N LEU A 136 -3.30 6.03 -5.68
CA LEU A 136 -3.82 7.36 -5.40
C LEU A 136 -2.64 8.28 -5.11
N ARG A 137 -2.54 9.36 -5.88
CA ARG A 137 -1.50 10.38 -5.73
C ARG A 137 -2.11 11.71 -5.33
N SER A 138 -1.38 12.45 -4.52
CA SER A 138 -1.83 13.77 -4.10
C SER A 138 -1.79 14.73 -5.29
N ARG A 139 -2.77 15.64 -5.34
CA ARG A 139 -2.74 16.75 -6.30
C ARG A 139 -1.76 17.80 -5.80
N LYS A 140 -1.19 18.60 -6.72
CA LYS A 140 -0.25 19.68 -6.38
C LYS A 140 -0.77 20.50 -5.19
N ASN A 141 0.06 20.64 -4.15
CA ASN A 141 -0.23 21.37 -2.90
C ASN A 141 -1.37 20.81 -2.04
N LYS A 142 -1.78 19.55 -2.23
CA LYS A 142 -2.69 18.85 -1.31
C LYS A 142 -1.99 17.66 -0.67
N LYS A 143 -2.23 17.45 0.61
CA LYS A 143 -1.80 16.24 1.34
C LYS A 143 -2.87 15.17 1.19
N LEU A 144 -2.46 13.90 1.10
CA LEU A 144 -3.41 12.79 1.23
C LEU A 144 -3.63 12.50 2.71
N ILE A 145 -4.88 12.33 3.10
CA ILE A 145 -5.23 11.71 4.38
C ILE A 145 -5.06 10.20 4.17
N MET A 146 -4.08 9.62 4.86
CA MET A 146 -3.70 8.21 4.67
C MET A 146 -4.91 7.29 4.86
N VAL A 147 -5.67 7.46 5.96
CA VAL A 147 -6.85 6.63 6.27
C VAL A 147 -7.85 6.62 5.12
N ASP A 148 -8.22 7.79 4.60
CA ASP A 148 -9.19 7.90 3.51
C ASP A 148 -8.66 7.32 2.20
N ALA A 149 -7.37 7.52 1.92
CA ALA A 149 -6.71 7.00 0.73
C ALA A 149 -6.67 5.47 0.75
N THR A 150 -6.27 4.88 1.87
CA THR A 150 -6.19 3.43 2.05
C THR A 150 -7.57 2.80 1.96
N LYS A 151 -8.60 3.36 2.61
CA LYS A 151 -9.98 2.87 2.52
C LYS A 151 -10.54 2.87 1.09
N LYS A 152 -10.28 3.92 0.31
CA LYS A 152 -10.73 3.99 -1.08
C LYS A 152 -10.04 2.95 -1.97
N ILE A 153 -8.74 2.72 -1.74
CA ILE A 153 -7.99 1.69 -2.46
C ILE A 153 -8.49 0.29 -2.06
N ASP A 154 -8.73 0.07 -0.78
CA ASP A 154 -9.22 -1.20 -0.25
C ASP A 154 -10.60 -1.57 -0.80
N PHE A 155 -11.50 -0.60 -0.91
CA PHE A 155 -12.80 -0.80 -1.56
C PHE A 155 -12.67 -1.30 -3.02
N ILE A 156 -11.72 -0.77 -3.79
CA ILE A 156 -11.46 -1.24 -5.16
C ILE A 156 -10.78 -2.62 -5.15
N ARG A 157 -9.89 -2.88 -4.19
CA ARG A 157 -9.25 -4.19 -4.01
C ARG A 157 -10.31 -5.27 -3.79
N GLU A 158 -11.23 -5.06 -2.86
CA GLU A 158 -12.31 -6.02 -2.55
C GLU A 158 -13.23 -6.27 -3.75
N GLU A 159 -13.49 -5.28 -4.60
CA GLU A 159 -14.28 -5.49 -5.81
C GLU A 159 -13.54 -6.29 -6.89
N LEU A 160 -12.21 -6.17 -6.95
CA LEU A 160 -11.39 -6.91 -7.91
C LEU A 160 -11.14 -8.34 -7.44
N MET A 161 -10.95 -8.53 -6.14
CA MET A 161 -10.66 -9.81 -5.51
C MET A 161 -11.45 -9.90 -4.20
N PRO A 162 -12.75 -10.26 -4.27
CA PRO A 162 -13.56 -10.43 -3.09
C PRO A 162 -12.97 -11.56 -2.25
N VAL A 163 -12.87 -11.33 -0.94
CA VAL A 163 -12.51 -12.41 -0.01
C VAL A 163 -13.76 -13.29 0.10
N GLU A 164 -13.74 -14.45 -0.55
CA GLU A 164 -14.76 -15.47 -0.35
C GLU A 164 -14.61 -16.01 1.07
N PHE A 165 -15.46 -15.52 1.99
CA PHE A 165 -15.52 -16.04 3.34
C PHE A 165 -16.70 -17.01 3.42
N ASP A 166 -16.41 -18.30 3.41
CA ASP A 166 -17.43 -19.33 3.63
C ASP A 166 -17.71 -19.46 5.13
N LEU A 167 -18.74 -18.75 5.59
CA LEU A 167 -19.22 -18.76 6.97
C LEU A 167 -19.73 -20.15 7.42
N PHE A 168 -19.99 -21.08 6.51
CA PHE A 168 -20.55 -22.41 6.81
C PHE A 168 -19.53 -23.55 6.70
N SER A 169 -18.28 -23.24 6.36
CA SER A 169 -17.18 -24.22 6.33
C SER A 169 -16.93 -24.93 7.68
N PHE A 170 -17.36 -24.32 8.79
CA PHE A 170 -17.29 -24.92 10.13
C PHE A 170 -18.45 -25.88 10.43
N ALA A 171 -19.60 -25.76 9.75
CA ALA A 171 -20.77 -26.60 10.02
C ALA A 171 -20.59 -28.04 9.50
N ALA A 172 -19.74 -28.24 8.49
CA ALA A 172 -19.46 -29.56 7.92
C ALA A 172 -18.55 -30.45 8.80
N GLN A 173 -17.95 -29.91 9.87
CA GLN A 173 -17.10 -30.66 10.79
C GLN A 173 -17.84 -31.19 12.04
N GLU A 174 -19.05 -30.70 12.34
CA GLU A 174 -19.82 -31.14 13.51
C GLU A 174 -20.79 -32.31 13.23
N GLU A 175 -20.95 -32.75 11.97
CA GLU A 175 -21.80 -33.90 11.62
C GLU A 175 -21.08 -35.27 11.66
N ILE A 176 -19.81 -35.31 12.11
CA ILE A 176 -19.07 -36.55 12.36
C ILE A 176 -18.71 -36.62 13.85
N ALA A 177 -19.71 -36.84 14.71
CA ALA A 177 -19.53 -37.24 16.10
C ALA A 177 -20.61 -38.25 16.51
#